data_AF-A0A315Y0L4-F1
#
_entry.id   AF-A0A315Y0L4-F1
#
_cell.length_a   1.000
_cell.length_b   1.000
_cell.length_c   1.000
_cell.angle_alpha   90.00
_cell.angle_beta   90.00
_cell.angle_gamma   90.00
#
_symmetry.space_group_name_H-M   'P 1'
#
loop_
_entity.id
_entity.type
_entity.pdbx_description
1 polymer ?
#
loop_
_entity_poly.entity_id
_entity_poly.type
_entity_poly.pdbx_seq_one_letter_code
_entity_poly.pdbx_strand_id
1 'polypeptide(L)'
;MKRTLKITAVSVIAAAAVLTGITAAGAAKKNKYTGDDLSSMQDHLLGKTPAAEGADYDADNDGEWTSLDLCIMRKEAAEAMNEKSCITIEVNGHTLTAELADNEATRALAELAEEGFTAKLNEYGGFEKVGKLPQSLPKSDERITTEAGDIMLYQGNQMTIFYGSNTWSYTKLGHITGVSQQELKDIFGSGDVTVEISLNK
;
A
#
# COMPACT_ATOMS: atom_id res chain seq x y z
N MET A 1 8.42 10.30 76.14
CA MET A 1 7.49 9.23 76.59
C MET A 1 7.29 8.26 75.44
N LYS A 2 7.69 7.00 75.65
CA LYS A 2 7.50 5.88 74.71
C LYS A 2 6.05 5.43 74.77
N ARG A 3 5.39 5.17 73.64
CA ARG A 3 4.23 4.27 73.57
C ARG A 3 4.30 3.41 72.32
N THR A 4 4.08 2.12 72.57
CA THR A 4 4.35 0.96 71.73
C THR A 4 3.11 0.53 70.92
N LEU A 5 3.43 0.02 69.74
CA LEU A 5 2.78 -0.90 68.79
C LEU A 5 1.60 -1.80 69.25
N LYS A 6 0.63 -2.02 68.33
CA LYS A 6 0.01 -3.31 67.89
C LYS A 6 -1.02 -3.03 66.76
N ILE A 7 -0.79 -3.38 65.48
CA ILE A 7 -0.98 -4.68 64.76
C ILE A 7 -2.44 -4.93 64.30
N THR A 8 -2.62 -4.77 62.98
CA THR A 8 -3.35 -5.59 61.97
C THR A 8 -4.89 -5.63 61.91
N ALA A 9 -5.42 -5.25 60.74
CA ALA A 9 -6.43 -6.03 60.03
C ALA A 9 -6.18 -5.93 58.51
N VAL A 10 -6.05 -7.12 57.91
CA VAL A 10 -5.85 -7.39 56.49
C VAL A 10 -7.17 -7.13 55.76
N SER A 11 -7.12 -6.51 54.58
CA SER A 11 -8.18 -6.63 53.59
C SER A 11 -7.54 -6.79 52.22
N VAL A 12 -7.68 -8.00 51.69
CA VAL A 12 -7.27 -8.43 50.37
C VAL A 12 -8.15 -7.72 49.35
N ILE A 13 -7.56 -6.92 48.47
CA ILE A 13 -8.21 -6.54 47.21
C ILE A 13 -7.34 -7.14 46.11
N ALA A 14 -7.85 -8.23 45.55
CA ALA A 14 -7.37 -8.76 44.29
C ALA A 14 -7.79 -7.79 43.18
N ALA A 15 -6.81 -7.26 42.45
CA ALA A 15 -7.03 -6.67 41.14
C ALA A 15 -6.01 -7.28 40.19
N ALA A 16 -6.43 -8.31 39.46
CA ALA A 16 -5.70 -8.83 38.32
C ALA A 16 -5.78 -7.78 37.21
N ALA A 17 -4.70 -7.03 36.99
CA ALA A 17 -4.53 -6.26 35.76
C ALA A 17 -4.00 -7.21 34.69
N VAL A 18 -4.92 -7.74 33.88
CA VAL A 18 -4.60 -8.34 32.59
C VAL A 18 -4.04 -7.20 31.72
N LEU A 19 -2.74 -7.22 31.46
CA LEU A 19 -2.11 -6.30 30.52
C LEU A 19 -2.37 -6.82 29.10
N THR A 20 -3.54 -6.50 28.57
CA THR A 20 -3.85 -6.61 27.14
C THR A 20 -3.83 -5.22 26.51
N GLY A 21 -3.13 -5.09 25.37
CA GLY A 21 -3.05 -3.88 24.56
C GLY A 21 -1.84 -3.03 24.96
N ILE A 22 -0.98 -2.59 24.04
CA ILE A 22 -1.31 -1.94 22.77
C ILE A 22 -0.31 -2.40 21.72
N THR A 23 -0.78 -3.08 20.68
CA THR A 23 -0.13 -3.02 19.37
C THR A 23 -0.31 -1.59 18.88
N ALA A 24 0.79 -0.85 18.73
CA ALA A 24 0.76 0.40 17.99
C ALA A 24 0.46 0.04 16.53
N ALA A 25 -0.82 0.08 16.17
CA ALA A 25 -1.22 0.23 14.78
C ALA A 25 -0.63 1.57 14.33
N GLY A 26 0.39 1.52 13.47
CA GLY A 26 0.85 2.70 12.75
C GLY A 26 -0.35 3.31 12.05
N ALA A 27 -0.74 4.51 12.48
CA ALA A 27 -1.76 5.28 11.80
C ALA A 27 -1.22 5.61 10.41
N ALA A 28 -1.83 5.05 9.36
CA ALA A 28 -1.62 5.51 8.00
C ALA A 28 -1.81 7.03 8.01
N LYS A 29 -0.81 7.78 7.53
CA LYS A 29 -0.93 9.23 7.36
C LYS A 29 -2.13 9.46 6.45
N LYS A 30 -3.22 9.99 7.00
CA LYS A 30 -4.38 10.35 6.21
C LYS A 30 -3.96 11.50 5.30
N ASN A 31 -4.04 11.33 3.98
CA ASN A 31 -3.74 12.40 3.03
C ASN A 31 -4.58 13.64 3.38
N LYS A 32 -3.92 14.81 3.41
CA LYS A 32 -4.56 16.09 3.77
C LYS A 32 -5.66 16.46 2.76
N TYR A 33 -5.46 16.12 1.49
CA TYR A 33 -6.38 16.38 0.39
C TYR A 33 -6.65 15.10 -0.41
N THR A 34 -7.91 14.86 -0.75
CA THR A 34 -8.42 13.73 -1.55
C THR A 34 -8.76 14.16 -2.98
N GLY A 35 -9.06 13.21 -3.87
CA GLY A 35 -9.54 13.52 -5.22
C GLY A 35 -10.84 14.34 -5.24
N ASP A 36 -11.70 14.14 -4.24
CA ASP A 36 -12.94 14.90 -4.07
C ASP A 36 -12.65 16.35 -3.66
N ASP A 37 -11.66 16.57 -2.77
CA ASP A 37 -11.23 17.92 -2.36
C ASP A 37 -10.68 18.70 -3.56
N LEU A 38 -9.86 18.06 -4.39
CA LEU A 38 -9.30 18.66 -5.61
C LEU A 38 -10.39 19.03 -6.62
N SER A 39 -11.41 18.18 -6.77
CA SER A 39 -12.55 18.41 -7.66
C SER A 39 -13.43 19.55 -7.14
N SER A 40 -13.67 19.57 -5.82
CA SER A 40 -14.42 20.63 -5.13
C SER A 40 -13.76 22.00 -5.31
N MET A 41 -12.45 22.09 -5.07
CA MET A 41 -11.70 23.33 -5.26
C MET A 41 -11.68 23.76 -6.73
N GLN A 42 -11.52 22.82 -7.67
CA GLN A 42 -11.59 23.13 -9.10
C GLN A 42 -12.95 23.70 -9.51
N ASP A 43 -14.05 23.10 -9.05
CA ASP A 43 -15.40 23.57 -9.39
C ASP A 43 -15.71 24.92 -8.73
N HIS A 44 -15.18 25.18 -7.52
CA HIS A 44 -15.23 26.49 -6.89
C HIS A 44 -14.53 27.57 -7.73
N LEU A 45 -13.28 27.33 -8.14
CA LEU A 45 -12.50 28.27 -8.97
C LEU A 45 -13.15 28.52 -10.33
N LEU A 46 -13.90 27.56 -10.86
CA LEU A 46 -14.66 27.67 -12.11
C LEU A 46 -16.06 28.29 -11.92
N GLY A 47 -16.46 28.62 -10.69
CA GLY A 47 -17.77 29.18 -10.37
C GLY A 47 -18.93 28.22 -10.61
N LYS A 48 -18.67 26.91 -10.67
CA LYS A 48 -19.71 25.88 -10.90
C LYS A 48 -20.48 25.56 -9.63
N THR A 49 -19.80 25.52 -8.49
CA THR A 49 -20.38 25.22 -7.17
C THR A 49 -19.76 26.08 -6.08
N PRO A 50 -20.49 26.38 -4.99
CA PRO A 50 -19.89 26.91 -3.77
C PRO A 50 -18.90 25.89 -3.20
N ALA A 51 -17.89 26.37 -2.46
CA ALA A 51 -17.00 25.45 -1.79
C ALA A 51 -17.72 24.61 -0.72
N ALA A 52 -17.17 23.45 -0.42
CA ALA A 52 -17.70 22.58 0.61
C ALA A 52 -17.70 23.29 1.97
N GLU A 53 -18.77 23.07 2.75
CA GLU A 53 -18.88 23.64 4.10
C GLU A 53 -17.75 23.12 4.99
N GLY A 54 -17.02 24.04 5.63
CA GLY A 54 -15.89 23.71 6.51
C GLY A 54 -14.61 23.31 5.78
N ALA A 55 -14.53 23.47 4.46
CA ALA A 55 -13.30 23.29 3.71
C ALA A 55 -12.27 24.37 4.08
N ASP A 56 -11.04 23.94 4.31
CA ASP A 56 -9.87 24.79 4.46
C ASP A 56 -8.90 24.49 3.30
N TYR A 57 -9.23 25.04 2.13
CA TYR A 57 -8.45 24.88 0.91
C TYR A 57 -7.42 25.99 0.71
N ASP A 58 -7.24 26.87 1.70
CA ASP A 58 -6.19 27.88 1.73
C ASP A 58 -4.86 27.19 2.06
N ALA A 59 -4.13 26.78 1.03
CA ALA A 59 -2.96 25.93 1.18
C ALA A 59 -1.69 26.76 1.49
N ASP A 60 -1.63 28.01 1.03
CA ASP A 60 -0.53 28.92 1.31
C ASP A 60 -0.79 29.91 2.47
N ASN A 61 -1.99 29.88 3.06
CA ASN A 61 -2.44 30.69 4.19
C ASN A 61 -2.51 32.19 3.85
N ASP A 62 -2.86 32.54 2.62
CA ASP A 62 -3.03 33.93 2.19
C ASP A 62 -4.46 34.47 2.40
N GLY A 63 -5.40 33.60 2.76
CA GLY A 63 -6.80 33.92 3.02
C GLY A 63 -7.68 33.99 1.77
N GLU A 64 -7.14 33.68 0.59
CA GLU A 64 -7.87 33.58 -0.67
C GLU A 64 -7.84 32.14 -1.21
N TRP A 65 -8.84 31.79 -2.01
CA TRP A 65 -8.89 30.49 -2.68
C TRP A 65 -8.58 30.69 -4.15
N THR A 66 -7.36 30.35 -4.54
CA THR A 66 -6.82 30.65 -5.86
C THR A 66 -6.41 29.39 -6.62
N SER A 67 -6.03 29.56 -7.88
CA SER A 67 -5.40 28.47 -8.63
C SER A 67 -4.06 28.03 -8.04
N LEU A 68 -3.40 28.88 -7.24
CA LEU A 68 -2.16 28.53 -6.57
C LEU A 68 -2.42 27.49 -5.48
N ASP A 69 -3.45 27.68 -4.67
CA ASP A 69 -3.91 26.71 -3.68
C ASP A 69 -4.23 25.37 -4.30
N LEU A 70 -5.00 25.36 -5.40
CA LEU A 70 -5.30 24.13 -6.12
C LEU A 70 -4.02 23.43 -6.61
N CYS A 71 -3.00 24.18 -7.01
CA CYS A 71 -1.71 23.60 -7.41
C CYS A 71 -0.96 23.02 -6.22
N ILE A 72 -0.96 23.69 -5.06
CA ILE A 72 -0.35 23.19 -3.83
C ILE A 72 -1.09 21.95 -3.33
N MET A 73 -2.42 21.97 -3.29
CA MET A 73 -3.24 20.80 -2.94
C MET A 73 -2.95 19.62 -3.86
N ARG A 74 -2.89 19.84 -5.18
CA ARG A 74 -2.53 18.79 -6.16
C ARG A 74 -1.11 18.28 -5.93
N LYS A 75 -0.17 19.17 -5.61
CA LYS A 75 1.20 18.81 -5.32
C LYS A 75 1.30 17.98 -4.05
N GLU A 76 0.65 18.39 -2.95
CA GLU A 76 0.65 17.65 -1.70
C GLU A 76 -0.05 16.30 -1.83
N ALA A 77 -1.18 16.25 -2.54
CA ALA A 77 -1.86 14.99 -2.88
C ALA A 77 -0.95 14.10 -3.74
N ALA A 78 -0.25 14.67 -4.73
CA ALA A 78 0.70 13.94 -5.57
C ALA A 78 1.96 13.51 -4.80
N GLU A 79 2.46 14.31 -3.86
CA GLU A 79 3.62 13.99 -3.02
C GLU A 79 3.28 12.88 -2.04
N ALA A 80 2.07 12.90 -1.48
CA ALA A 80 1.56 11.78 -0.71
C ALA A 80 1.36 10.51 -1.54
N MET A 81 1.18 10.66 -2.87
CA MET A 81 1.19 9.55 -3.83
C MET A 81 2.59 9.22 -4.40
N ASN A 82 3.60 10.04 -4.13
CA ASN A 82 4.96 9.95 -4.71
C ASN A 82 6.04 9.53 -3.68
N GLU A 83 5.66 9.22 -2.44
CA GLU A 83 6.36 8.14 -1.75
C GLU A 83 6.08 6.88 -2.58
N LYS A 84 7.10 6.39 -3.33
CA LYS A 84 6.96 5.21 -4.20
C LYS A 84 6.17 4.13 -3.47
N SER A 85 4.91 3.94 -3.87
CA SER A 85 4.06 2.96 -3.21
C SER A 85 4.74 1.61 -3.30
N CYS A 86 5.09 1.05 -2.16
CA CYS A 86 5.64 -0.28 -2.08
C CYS A 86 4.52 -1.24 -1.67
N ILE A 87 4.58 -2.46 -2.17
CA ILE A 87 3.75 -3.55 -1.67
C ILE A 87 4.62 -4.57 -0.96
N THR A 88 4.02 -5.22 0.03
CA THR A 88 4.57 -6.37 0.71
C THR A 88 3.94 -7.63 0.13
N ILE A 89 4.78 -8.62 -0.19
CA ILE A 89 4.38 -9.93 -0.70
C ILE A 89 4.86 -10.97 0.29
N GLU A 90 3.93 -11.59 1.01
CA GLU A 90 4.23 -12.71 1.91
C GLU A 90 4.03 -14.03 1.18
N VAL A 91 5.04 -14.89 1.20
CA VAL A 91 5.03 -16.19 0.51
C VAL A 91 5.92 -17.17 1.26
N ASN A 92 5.40 -18.37 1.55
CA ASN A 92 6.16 -19.44 2.22
C ASN A 92 6.87 -19.00 3.53
N GLY A 93 6.31 -18.03 4.26
CA GLY A 93 6.91 -17.48 5.49
C GLY A 93 8.02 -16.44 5.28
N HIS A 94 8.24 -16.01 4.03
CA HIS A 94 9.14 -14.91 3.67
C HIS A 94 8.35 -13.66 3.32
N THR A 95 8.91 -12.51 3.65
CA THR A 95 8.38 -11.19 3.31
C THR A 95 9.26 -10.56 2.23
N LEU A 96 8.67 -10.25 1.08
CA LEU A 96 9.31 -9.56 -0.04
C LEU A 96 8.73 -8.15 -0.16
N THR A 97 9.56 -7.18 -0.53
CA THR A 97 9.11 -5.81 -0.81
C THR A 97 9.23 -5.55 -2.31
N ALA A 98 8.19 -4.99 -2.91
CA ALA A 98 8.21 -4.56 -4.31
C ALA A 98 7.91 -3.08 -4.44
N GLU A 99 8.76 -2.37 -5.19
CA GLU A 99 8.50 -0.99 -5.62
C GLU A 99 7.52 -1.01 -6.79
N LEU A 100 6.41 -0.28 -6.67
CA LEU A 100 5.46 -0.16 -7.78
C LEU A 100 5.96 0.83 -8.85
N ALA A 101 5.60 0.55 -10.10
CA ALA A 101 5.76 1.50 -11.20
C ALA A 101 4.75 2.65 -11.06
N ASP A 102 4.97 3.75 -11.78
CA ASP A 102 4.01 4.85 -11.86
C ASP A 102 3.12 4.69 -13.10
N ASN A 103 1.95 4.06 -12.93
CA ASN A 103 0.91 4.00 -13.95
C ASN A 103 -0.48 3.75 -13.33
N GLU A 104 -1.50 3.67 -14.16
CA GLU A 104 -2.89 3.50 -13.70
C GLU A 104 -3.14 2.11 -13.09
N ALA A 105 -2.49 1.08 -13.62
CA ALA A 105 -2.64 -0.29 -13.11
C ALA A 105 -2.06 -0.41 -11.70
N THR A 106 -0.95 0.25 -11.41
CA THR A 106 -0.31 0.19 -10.09
C THR A 106 -1.08 0.94 -9.03
N ARG A 107 -1.74 2.05 -9.38
CA ARG A 107 -2.67 2.74 -8.47
C ARG A 107 -3.83 1.84 -8.07
N ALA A 108 -4.48 1.19 -9.05
CA ALA A 108 -5.55 0.24 -8.79
C ALA A 108 -5.06 -1.01 -8.01
N LEU A 109 -3.82 -1.46 -8.25
CA LEU A 109 -3.20 -2.52 -7.45
C LEU A 109 -2.93 -2.08 -6.01
N ALA A 110 -2.47 -0.85 -5.79
CA ALA A 110 -2.22 -0.30 -4.46
C ALA A 110 -3.52 -0.22 -3.64
N GLU A 111 -4.61 0.22 -4.25
CA GLU A 111 -5.95 0.22 -3.62
C GLU A 111 -6.38 -1.19 -3.18
N LEU A 112 -6.19 -2.20 -4.03
CA LEU A 112 -6.42 -3.60 -3.65
C LEU A 112 -5.53 -4.05 -2.48
N ALA A 113 -4.28 -3.60 -2.47
CA ALA A 113 -3.30 -3.96 -1.46
C ALA A 113 -3.58 -3.26 -0.11
N GLU A 114 -4.28 -2.12 -0.09
CA GLU A 114 -4.69 -1.46 1.17
C GLU A 114 -5.62 -2.35 2.02
N GLU A 115 -6.58 -3.00 1.38
CA GLU A 115 -7.45 -4.00 2.04
C GLU A 115 -6.71 -5.31 2.33
N GLY A 116 -5.66 -5.57 1.55
CA GLY A 116 -4.92 -6.82 1.54
C GLY A 116 -5.67 -7.92 0.79
N PHE A 117 -4.96 -8.72 0.01
CA PHE A 117 -5.57 -9.83 -0.72
C PHE A 117 -4.64 -11.03 -0.87
N THR A 118 -5.26 -12.20 -1.04
CA THR A 118 -4.55 -13.45 -1.31
C THR A 118 -4.67 -13.81 -2.79
N ALA A 119 -3.57 -14.19 -3.42
CA ALA A 119 -3.55 -14.69 -4.79
C ALA A 119 -2.85 -16.05 -4.86
N LYS A 120 -3.49 -17.01 -5.53
CA LYS A 120 -2.83 -18.27 -5.91
C LYS A 120 -2.10 -18.05 -7.23
N LEU A 121 -0.78 -18.26 -7.24
CA LEU A 121 0.06 -18.12 -8.42
C LEU A 121 0.60 -19.50 -8.84
N ASN A 122 0.36 -19.86 -10.10
CA ASN A 122 0.80 -21.10 -10.69
C ASN A 122 2.21 -20.99 -11.25
N GLU A 123 2.99 -22.06 -11.13
CA GLU A 123 4.26 -22.20 -11.83
C GLU A 123 4.02 -22.24 -13.35
N TYR A 124 4.73 -21.41 -14.09
CA TYR A 124 4.69 -21.44 -15.54
C TYR A 124 6.09 -21.27 -16.15
N GLY A 125 6.42 -22.14 -17.10
CA GLY A 125 7.67 -22.07 -17.86
C GLY A 125 8.97 -22.30 -17.08
N GLY A 126 8.95 -22.46 -15.75
CA GLY A 126 10.17 -22.57 -14.94
C GLY A 126 10.84 -21.23 -14.65
N PHE A 127 10.16 -20.11 -14.91
CA PHE A 127 10.71 -18.76 -14.78
C PHE A 127 9.73 -17.70 -14.27
N GLU A 128 8.45 -18.04 -14.09
CA GLU A 128 7.43 -17.13 -13.60
C GLU A 128 6.38 -17.82 -12.73
N LYS A 129 5.78 -17.05 -11.82
CA LYS A 129 4.54 -17.40 -11.12
C LYS A 129 3.42 -16.51 -11.63
N VAL A 130 2.31 -17.08 -12.09
CA VAL A 130 1.18 -16.33 -12.67
C VAL A 130 -0.14 -16.72 -12.04
N GLY A 131 -0.99 -15.75 -11.71
CA GLY A 131 -2.30 -16.03 -11.11
C GLY A 131 -3.27 -14.87 -11.24
N LYS A 132 -4.55 -15.17 -11.02
CA LYS A 132 -5.62 -14.16 -11.12
C LYS A 132 -5.58 -13.18 -9.95
N LEU A 133 -5.86 -11.92 -10.27
CA LEU A 133 -6.16 -10.89 -9.29
C LEU A 133 -7.63 -10.96 -8.85
N PRO A 134 -8.00 -10.37 -7.69
CA PRO A 134 -9.39 -10.30 -7.23
C PRO A 134 -10.32 -9.58 -8.22
N GLN A 135 -9.79 -8.62 -8.97
CA GLN A 135 -10.48 -7.89 -10.02
C GLN A 135 -9.54 -7.54 -11.17
N SER A 136 -10.12 -7.11 -12.30
CA SER A 136 -9.34 -6.60 -13.42
C SER A 136 -8.77 -5.22 -13.11
N LEU A 137 -7.58 -4.94 -13.62
CA LEU A 137 -6.91 -3.64 -13.53
C LEU A 137 -6.84 -2.97 -14.92
N PRO A 138 -6.69 -1.63 -14.97
CA PRO A 138 -6.34 -0.93 -16.20
C PRO A 138 -5.09 -1.52 -16.85
N LYS A 139 -5.01 -1.45 -18.18
CA LYS A 139 -3.87 -1.98 -18.93
C LYS A 139 -3.28 -0.91 -19.85
N SER A 140 -1.96 -0.83 -19.85
CA SER A 140 -1.14 -0.03 -20.76
C SER A 140 0.00 -0.92 -21.25
N ASP A 141 -0.35 -1.89 -22.10
CA ASP A 141 0.57 -2.96 -22.49
C ASP A 141 1.68 -2.44 -23.41
N GLU A 142 2.92 -2.80 -23.07
CA GLU A 142 4.12 -2.51 -23.85
C GLU A 142 4.92 -3.80 -24.07
N ARG A 143 5.73 -3.81 -25.13
CA ARG A 143 6.65 -4.93 -25.38
C ARG A 143 7.84 -4.82 -24.43
N ILE A 144 7.83 -5.63 -23.38
CA ILE A 144 8.81 -5.58 -22.28
C ILE A 144 9.58 -6.90 -22.21
N THR A 145 10.90 -6.81 -22.02
CA THR A 145 11.75 -7.93 -21.60
C THR A 145 11.89 -7.90 -20.08
N THR A 146 11.48 -8.96 -19.41
CA THR A 146 11.46 -9.04 -17.95
C THR A 146 12.79 -9.48 -17.38
N GLU A 147 13.07 -9.05 -16.15
CA GLU A 147 14.18 -9.50 -15.32
C GLU A 147 13.66 -10.18 -14.04
N ALA A 148 14.54 -10.90 -13.34
CA ALA A 148 14.17 -11.50 -12.06
C ALA A 148 13.76 -10.40 -11.06
N GLY A 149 12.62 -10.58 -10.40
CA GLY A 149 11.99 -9.61 -9.51
C GLY A 149 10.88 -8.80 -10.17
N ASP A 150 10.79 -8.77 -11.50
CA ASP A 150 9.74 -8.00 -12.17
C ASP A 150 8.34 -8.55 -11.90
N ILE A 151 7.40 -7.64 -11.69
CA ILE A 151 5.97 -7.91 -11.53
C ILE A 151 5.24 -7.26 -12.69
N MET A 152 4.44 -8.05 -13.40
CA MET A 152 3.72 -7.64 -14.61
C MET A 152 2.24 -7.97 -14.48
N LEU A 153 1.40 -7.14 -15.07
CA LEU A 153 0.00 -7.44 -15.34
C LEU A 153 -0.10 -8.07 -16.73
N TYR A 154 -0.76 -9.21 -16.80
CA TYR A 154 -1.04 -9.94 -18.02
C TYR A 154 -2.54 -10.05 -18.25
N GLN A 155 -2.98 -9.74 -19.48
CA GLN A 155 -4.40 -9.78 -19.91
C GLN A 155 -5.36 -8.92 -19.06
N GLY A 156 -4.84 -7.99 -18.25
CA GLY A 156 -5.62 -7.10 -17.41
C GLY A 156 -6.16 -7.73 -16.12
N ASN A 157 -5.96 -9.03 -15.87
CA ASN A 157 -6.51 -9.70 -14.67
C ASN A 157 -5.58 -10.74 -14.05
N GLN A 158 -4.37 -10.91 -14.58
CA GLN A 158 -3.38 -11.83 -14.03
C GLN A 158 -2.15 -11.05 -13.61
N MET A 159 -1.68 -11.32 -12.39
CA MET A 159 -0.38 -10.86 -11.93
C MET A 159 0.64 -11.96 -12.18
N THR A 160 1.77 -11.57 -12.77
CA THR A 160 2.91 -12.45 -13.04
C THR A 160 4.14 -11.92 -12.31
N ILE A 161 4.81 -12.76 -11.53
CA ILE A 161 6.09 -12.45 -10.87
C ILE A 161 7.19 -13.29 -11.52
N PHE A 162 8.23 -12.63 -12.01
CA PHE A 162 9.34 -13.25 -12.73
C PHE A 162 10.53 -13.55 -11.83
N TYR A 163 11.15 -14.71 -12.01
CA TYR A 163 12.50 -15.06 -11.52
C TYR A 163 13.38 -15.61 -12.65
N GLY A 164 13.00 -15.32 -13.89
CA GLY A 164 13.77 -15.47 -15.11
C GLY A 164 13.36 -14.36 -16.09
N SER A 165 13.56 -14.58 -17.38
CA SER A 165 13.29 -13.56 -18.41
C SER A 165 12.34 -14.07 -19.46
N ASN A 166 11.41 -13.20 -19.88
CA ASN A 166 10.54 -13.41 -21.03
C ASN A 166 10.33 -12.06 -21.74
N THR A 167 9.95 -12.09 -23.01
CA THR A 167 9.57 -10.88 -23.75
C THR A 167 8.17 -11.02 -24.32
N TRP A 168 7.24 -10.20 -23.83
CA TRP A 168 5.86 -10.20 -24.29
C TRP A 168 5.23 -8.81 -24.16
N SER A 169 3.92 -8.73 -24.43
CA SER A 169 3.10 -7.54 -24.18
C SER A 169 2.60 -7.57 -22.74
N TYR A 170 3.09 -6.65 -21.91
CA TYR A 170 2.79 -6.56 -20.47
C TYR A 170 2.52 -5.13 -20.06
N THR A 171 1.73 -4.94 -19.00
CA THR A 171 1.71 -3.67 -18.25
C THR A 171 2.59 -3.85 -17.01
N LYS A 172 3.62 -3.01 -16.80
CA LYS A 172 4.53 -3.16 -15.65
C LYS A 172 3.82 -2.76 -14.35
N LEU A 173 3.87 -3.64 -13.35
CA LEU A 173 3.31 -3.36 -12.02
C LEU A 173 4.40 -2.93 -11.04
N GLY A 174 5.56 -3.56 -11.06
CA GLY A 174 6.62 -3.23 -10.12
C GLY A 174 7.82 -4.14 -10.22
N HIS A 175 8.67 -4.08 -9.20
CA HIS A 175 9.88 -4.89 -9.08
C HIS A 175 10.19 -5.20 -7.62
N ILE A 176 10.42 -6.48 -7.32
CA ILE A 176 10.86 -6.95 -5.99
C ILE A 176 12.30 -6.50 -5.78
N THR A 177 12.56 -5.77 -4.69
CA THR A 177 13.89 -5.23 -4.37
C THR A 177 14.56 -6.03 -3.27
N GLY A 178 15.90 -5.93 -3.20
CA GLY A 178 16.69 -6.50 -2.10
C GLY A 178 16.85 -8.02 -2.11
N VAL A 179 16.43 -8.70 -3.18
CA VAL A 179 16.48 -10.17 -3.29
C VAL A 179 17.05 -10.57 -4.65
N SER A 180 18.02 -11.49 -4.67
CA SER A 180 18.62 -12.00 -5.90
C SER A 180 17.71 -13.02 -6.62
N GLN A 181 18.02 -13.30 -7.89
CA GLN A 181 17.30 -14.33 -8.65
C GLN A 181 17.32 -15.71 -7.97
N GLN A 182 18.45 -16.11 -7.38
CA GLN A 182 18.56 -17.42 -6.75
C GLN A 182 17.72 -17.46 -5.47
N GLU A 183 17.76 -16.41 -4.66
CA GLU A 183 16.92 -16.29 -3.47
C GLU A 183 15.43 -16.28 -3.83
N LEU A 184 15.02 -15.59 -4.89
CA LEU A 184 13.61 -15.64 -5.37
C LEU A 184 13.19 -17.07 -5.72
N LYS A 185 14.04 -17.83 -6.41
CA LYS A 185 13.75 -19.25 -6.72
C LYS A 185 13.61 -20.09 -5.46
N ASP A 186 14.48 -19.88 -4.48
CA ASP A 186 14.46 -20.64 -3.23
C ASP A 186 13.22 -20.28 -2.37
N ILE A 187 12.86 -19.00 -2.31
CA ILE A 187 11.69 -18.48 -1.58
C ILE A 187 10.39 -19.00 -2.21
N PHE A 188 10.25 -18.90 -3.53
CA PHE A 188 9.05 -19.40 -4.21
C PHE A 188 8.98 -20.93 -4.22
N GLY A 189 10.13 -21.60 -4.27
CA GLY A 189 10.19 -23.05 -4.37
C GLY A 189 9.58 -23.61 -5.66
N SER A 190 9.44 -24.93 -5.68
CA SER A 190 8.89 -25.66 -6.82
C SER A 190 7.37 -25.68 -6.82
N GLY A 191 6.74 -25.33 -7.95
CA GLY A 191 5.30 -25.46 -8.15
C GLY A 191 4.49 -24.22 -7.77
N ASP A 192 3.20 -24.41 -7.56
CA ASP A 192 2.28 -23.30 -7.23
C ASP A 192 2.61 -22.69 -5.86
N VAL A 193 2.36 -21.39 -5.73
CA VAL A 193 2.46 -20.66 -4.46
C VAL A 193 1.15 -19.93 -4.16
N THR A 194 0.94 -19.64 -2.89
CA THR A 194 -0.08 -18.67 -2.46
C THR A 194 0.65 -17.49 -1.87
N VAL A 195 0.31 -16.29 -2.34
CA VAL A 195 0.89 -15.04 -1.85
C VAL A 195 -0.17 -14.21 -1.16
N GLU A 196 0.20 -13.54 -0.09
CA GLU A 196 -0.59 -12.48 0.52
C GLU A 196 0.06 -11.14 0.18
N ILE A 197 -0.73 -10.23 -0.36
CA ILE A 197 -0.28 -8.93 -0.84
C ILE A 197 -0.95 -7.85 -0.01
N SER A 198 -0.15 -6.92 0.49
CA SER A 198 -0.63 -5.76 1.22
C SER A 198 0.18 -4.51 0.86
N LEU A 199 -0.39 -3.34 1.09
CA LEU A 199 0.33 -2.08 0.95
C LEU A 199 1.41 -2.02 2.05
N ASN A 200 2.63 -1.67 1.68
CA ASN A 200 3.72 -1.49 2.64
C ASN A 200 3.44 -0.24 3.48
N LYS A 201 3.34 -0.38 4.81
CA LYS A 201 2.92 0.67 5.75
C LYS A 201 4.11 1.34 6.43
#